data_AF-A0A7S0TEF2-F1
#
_entry.id   AF-A0A7S0TEF2-F1
#
_cell.length_a   1.000
_cell.length_b   1.000
_cell.length_c   1.000
_cell.angle_alpha   90.00
_cell.angle_beta   90.00
_cell.angle_gamma   90.00
#
_symmetry.space_group_name_H-M   'P 1'
#
loop_
_entity.id
_entity.type
_entity.pdbx_description
1 polymer ?
#
loop_
_entity_poly.entity_id
_entity_poly.type
_entity_poly.pdbx_seq_one_letter_code
_entity_poly.pdbx_strand_id
1 'polypeptide(L)'
;MVEPNEETQQILSLIVSGVSAAYTNDLAKFCREFYVGEDFDAEAIVDDIENCGDEGDSSGLIGAMEESSEFQAVVATDKQKQALMKVLKESLKGPPPQNKTFDLSEINWSLSSKDAAEPSKLIKQQCPNVFGKEDDKAFFDVVAIGNKNNIPIVTWLMDTFFRYRINAFMLEQRTVGIPEFVSEYALFKDLRASQSKKMVHKLESVFATFGKRFCPDMSLTQTFALVDDDLNEFADYYIAMHGAIESLIKGANKGLVPCQIDFWVIPKNVTSSEAFDDDVDPEDEEDAKSGGGGGGDDGEDIGIDCIGNLEHRLRSNGYTYTKSDMDLEHAKRLFAQGIDRQVNGARNQRIMVYLDRRNPNAFDKMSQADFEKFVACGYGDDDEENARNSTRTKLKQQRNGEKEKSWKDRMYVVQSKHAQYRQLPARFRDFSAFFMSSECLLPQVKQEQAQRSKPFGCKDLLGGYQYVLSWQIEDEQLIKCYWYFNGQVTRLFAGDVLSLWPKSFTGAQEINANKAEILKEMSKQSFDAQFENWYNQTTAKKLF
;
A
#
# COMPACT_ATOMS: atom_id res chain seq x y z
N MET A 1 -21.10 33.58 6.28
CA MET A 1 -21.50 32.39 7.05
C MET A 1 -20.83 32.50 8.39
N VAL A 2 -21.61 32.31 9.46
CA VAL A 2 -21.06 32.18 10.82
C VAL A 2 -20.36 30.84 10.89
N GLU A 3 -19.16 30.76 11.48
CA GLU A 3 -18.53 29.45 11.70
C GLU A 3 -19.37 28.67 12.74
N PRO A 4 -19.75 27.41 12.44
CA PRO A 4 -20.48 26.59 13.40
C PRO A 4 -19.70 26.45 14.70
N ASN A 5 -20.40 26.44 15.83
CA ASN A 5 -19.79 26.22 17.14
C ASN A 5 -19.15 24.81 17.24
N GLU A 6 -18.35 24.58 18.29
CA GLU A 6 -17.62 23.32 18.45
C GLU A 6 -18.52 22.07 18.47
N GLU A 7 -19.68 22.16 19.11
CA GLU A 7 -20.64 21.06 19.21
C GLU A 7 -21.25 20.71 17.84
N THR A 8 -21.68 21.73 17.09
CA THR A 8 -22.17 21.57 15.71
C THR A 8 -21.07 20.99 14.81
N GLN A 9 -19.81 21.41 14.96
CA GLN A 9 -18.68 20.83 14.21
C GLN A 9 -18.48 19.35 14.52
N GLN A 10 -18.65 18.93 15.78
CA GLN A 10 -18.54 17.53 16.17
C GLN A 10 -19.65 16.69 15.52
N ILE A 11 -20.90 17.13 15.57
CA ILE A 11 -22.03 16.42 14.95
C ILE A 11 -21.87 16.33 13.43
N LEU A 12 -21.51 17.43 12.78
CA LEU A 12 -21.23 17.44 11.34
C LEU A 12 -20.08 16.51 10.97
N SER A 13 -19.05 16.40 11.83
CA SER A 13 -17.94 15.46 11.61
C SER A 13 -18.42 14.01 11.67
N LEU A 14 -19.33 13.67 12.58
CA LEU A 14 -19.92 12.34 12.69
C LEU A 14 -20.74 11.99 11.45
N ILE A 15 -21.63 12.91 11.02
CA ILE A 15 -22.44 12.76 9.81
C ILE A 15 -21.56 12.57 8.57
N VAL A 16 -20.57 13.44 8.38
CA VAL A 16 -19.66 13.35 7.24
C VAL A 16 -18.90 12.02 7.25
N SER A 17 -18.41 11.60 8.42
CA SER A 17 -17.69 10.32 8.56
C SER A 17 -18.56 9.13 8.17
N GLY A 18 -19.77 9.02 8.73
CA GLY A 18 -20.67 7.90 8.44
C GLY A 18 -21.20 7.90 7.00
N VAL A 19 -21.55 9.07 6.46
CA VAL A 19 -22.01 9.18 5.06
C VAL A 19 -20.86 8.89 4.09
N SER A 20 -19.65 9.40 4.34
CA SER A 20 -18.48 9.07 3.51
C SER A 20 -18.14 7.58 3.54
N ALA A 21 -18.35 6.91 4.67
CA ALA A 21 -18.12 5.48 4.80
C ALA A 21 -19.13 4.62 4.01
N ALA A 22 -20.40 5.04 3.98
CA ALA A 22 -21.46 4.29 3.32
C ALA A 22 -21.73 4.70 1.86
N TYR A 23 -21.40 5.93 1.48
CA TYR A 23 -21.76 6.55 0.20
C TYR A 23 -20.56 7.25 -0.45
N THR A 24 -20.76 8.42 -1.07
CA THR A 24 -19.72 9.22 -1.73
C THR A 24 -19.33 10.40 -0.86
N ASN A 25 -18.10 10.89 -1.02
CA ASN A 25 -17.65 12.11 -0.35
C ASN A 25 -18.46 13.34 -0.78
N ASP A 26 -18.95 13.37 -2.01
CA ASP A 26 -19.82 14.46 -2.49
C ASP A 26 -21.16 14.46 -1.73
N LEU A 27 -21.71 13.27 -1.43
CA LEU A 27 -22.91 13.14 -0.61
C LEU A 27 -22.67 13.65 0.81
N ALA A 28 -21.56 13.22 1.43
CA ALA A 28 -21.19 13.64 2.78
C ALA A 28 -20.94 15.16 2.86
N LYS A 29 -20.26 15.73 1.85
CA LYS A 29 -20.00 17.16 1.75
C LYS A 29 -21.30 17.96 1.67
N PHE A 30 -22.27 17.53 0.87
CA PHE A 30 -23.56 18.20 0.80
C PHE A 30 -24.35 18.10 2.08
N CYS A 31 -24.38 16.94 2.77
CA CYS A 31 -25.04 16.87 4.08
C CYS A 31 -24.50 17.95 5.02
N ARG A 32 -23.18 18.17 5.00
CA ARG A 32 -22.55 19.24 5.77
C ARG A 32 -22.94 20.63 5.26
N GLU A 33 -22.85 20.88 3.96
CA GLU A 33 -23.16 22.19 3.36
C GLU A 33 -24.64 22.57 3.54
N PHE A 34 -25.55 21.60 3.54
CA PHE A 34 -26.97 21.79 3.83
C PHE A 34 -27.17 22.32 5.25
N TYR A 35 -26.73 21.59 6.27
CA TYR A 35 -26.93 22.00 7.67
C TYR A 35 -26.20 23.31 8.01
N VAL A 36 -25.03 23.55 7.42
CA VAL A 36 -24.31 24.83 7.58
C VAL A 36 -25.02 25.97 6.84
N GLY A 37 -25.61 25.71 5.67
CA GLY A 37 -26.33 26.69 4.86
C GLY A 37 -27.64 27.13 5.51
N GLU A 38 -28.34 26.21 6.17
CA GLU A 38 -29.58 26.46 6.91
C GLU A 38 -29.34 27.02 8.33
N ASP A 39 -28.08 27.21 8.73
CA ASP A 39 -27.70 27.73 10.06
C ASP A 39 -28.24 26.87 11.23
N PHE A 40 -28.28 25.55 11.04
CA PHE A 40 -28.73 24.62 12.08
C PHE A 40 -27.67 24.51 13.18
N ASP A 41 -28.10 24.64 14.44
CA ASP A 41 -27.27 24.28 15.58
C ASP A 41 -27.25 22.75 15.80
N ALA A 42 -26.48 22.31 16.79
CA ALA A 42 -26.31 20.88 17.08
C ALA A 42 -27.65 20.18 17.38
N GLU A 43 -28.55 20.83 18.13
CA GLU A 43 -29.86 20.29 18.52
C GLU A 43 -30.78 20.17 17.29
N ALA A 44 -30.84 21.20 16.45
CA ALA A 44 -31.63 21.20 15.22
C ALA A 44 -31.19 20.10 14.24
N ILE A 45 -29.89 19.83 14.10
CA ILE A 45 -29.39 18.73 13.25
C ILE A 45 -29.84 17.37 13.79
N VAL A 46 -29.73 17.16 15.10
CA VAL A 46 -30.15 15.90 15.74
C VAL A 46 -31.65 15.71 15.55
N ASP A 47 -32.44 16.75 15.82
CA ASP A 47 -33.88 16.73 15.67
C ASP A 47 -34.31 16.45 14.22
N ASP A 48 -33.65 17.05 13.22
CA ASP A 48 -33.96 16.79 11.81
C ASP A 48 -33.75 15.29 11.47
N ILE A 49 -32.63 14.72 11.90
CA ILE A 49 -32.28 13.33 11.59
C ILE A 49 -33.12 12.33 12.38
N GLU A 50 -33.39 12.59 13.66
CA GLU A 50 -34.15 11.69 14.52
C GLU A 50 -35.66 11.71 14.20
N ASN A 51 -36.20 12.89 13.87
CA ASN A 51 -37.63 13.06 13.57
C ASN A 51 -38.00 12.72 12.12
N CYS A 52 -37.03 12.57 11.20
CA CYS A 52 -37.29 11.97 9.90
C CYS A 52 -37.84 10.54 10.09
N GLY A 53 -39.15 10.37 9.86
CA GLY A 53 -39.86 9.11 10.04
C GLY A 53 -39.26 7.99 9.18
N ASP A 54 -39.34 6.76 9.66
CA ASP A 54 -38.83 5.57 8.93
C ASP A 54 -39.56 5.33 7.60
N GLU A 55 -40.74 5.96 7.43
CA GLU A 55 -41.54 5.92 6.21
C GLU A 55 -41.07 6.89 5.11
N GLY A 56 -39.99 7.65 5.34
CA GLY A 56 -39.39 8.52 4.32
C GLY A 56 -40.18 9.80 4.07
N ASP A 57 -40.81 10.35 5.11
CA ASP A 57 -41.46 11.65 5.03
C ASP A 57 -40.40 12.71 4.66
N SER A 58 -40.62 13.41 3.54
CA SER A 58 -39.59 14.20 2.84
C SER A 58 -39.38 15.60 3.43
N SER A 59 -39.53 15.76 4.75
CA SER A 59 -39.12 16.98 5.44
C SER A 59 -37.61 16.98 5.70
N GLY A 60 -36.99 18.16 5.76
CA GLY A 60 -35.60 18.32 6.18
C GLY A 60 -34.56 18.01 5.11
N LEU A 61 -33.42 17.45 5.52
CA LEU A 61 -32.30 17.10 4.62
C LEU A 61 -32.74 16.22 3.43
N ILE A 62 -33.62 15.23 3.64
CA ILE A 62 -34.08 14.34 2.57
C ILE A 62 -34.90 15.09 1.52
N GLY A 63 -35.76 16.02 1.94
CA GLY A 63 -36.51 16.87 1.02
C GLY A 63 -35.58 17.76 0.19
N ALA A 64 -34.59 18.38 0.83
CA ALA A 64 -33.60 19.20 0.13
C ALA A 64 -32.74 18.38 -0.86
N MET A 65 -32.42 17.13 -0.52
CA MET A 65 -31.75 16.21 -1.44
C MET A 65 -32.60 15.85 -2.66
N GLU A 66 -33.92 15.71 -2.49
CA GLU A 66 -34.82 15.41 -3.60
C GLU A 66 -34.86 16.53 -4.64
N GLU A 67 -34.63 17.78 -4.23
CA GLU A 67 -34.56 18.92 -5.15
C GLU A 67 -33.21 18.99 -5.90
N SER A 68 -32.18 18.30 -5.42
CA SER A 68 -30.84 18.34 -6.02
C SER A 68 -30.61 17.22 -7.03
N SER A 69 -30.39 17.61 -8.29
CA SER A 69 -30.19 16.67 -9.41
C SER A 69 -28.94 15.78 -9.23
N GLU A 70 -27.91 16.30 -8.56
CA GLU A 70 -26.68 15.57 -8.24
C GLU A 70 -26.93 14.43 -7.23
N PHE A 71 -27.95 14.58 -6.38
CA PHE A 71 -28.27 13.67 -5.28
C PHE A 71 -29.24 12.60 -5.71
N GLN A 72 -30.19 12.95 -6.58
CA GLN A 72 -31.04 11.97 -7.24
C GLN A 72 -30.22 10.91 -8.02
N ALA A 73 -28.99 11.22 -8.44
CA ALA A 73 -28.10 10.24 -9.06
C ALA A 73 -27.55 9.19 -8.09
N VAL A 74 -27.46 9.50 -6.78
CA VAL A 74 -26.88 8.63 -5.74
C VAL A 74 -27.98 7.95 -4.92
N VAL A 75 -29.04 8.68 -4.57
CA VAL A 75 -30.12 8.28 -3.68
C VAL A 75 -31.47 8.44 -4.41
N ALA A 76 -31.68 7.62 -5.43
CA ALA A 76 -32.83 7.75 -6.35
C ALA A 76 -34.12 7.10 -5.84
N THR A 77 -33.98 6.10 -4.96
CA THR A 77 -35.10 5.23 -4.53
C THR A 77 -35.38 5.40 -3.04
N ASP A 78 -36.63 5.19 -2.63
CA ASP A 78 -37.01 5.31 -1.21
C ASP A 78 -36.22 4.34 -0.32
N LYS A 79 -35.86 3.15 -0.85
CA LYS A 79 -34.98 2.21 -0.16
C LYS A 79 -33.58 2.79 0.08
N GLN A 80 -33.02 3.54 -0.86
CA GLN A 80 -31.73 4.21 -0.69
C GLN A 80 -31.83 5.39 0.29
N LYS A 81 -32.96 6.11 0.30
CA LYS A 81 -33.23 7.18 1.27
C LYS A 81 -33.31 6.62 2.68
N GLN A 82 -34.05 5.53 2.89
CA GLN A 82 -34.12 4.80 4.16
C GLN A 82 -32.74 4.31 4.62
N ALA A 83 -31.93 3.80 3.69
CA ALA A 83 -30.56 3.39 4.00
C ALA A 83 -29.68 4.59 4.42
N LEU A 84 -29.82 5.74 3.76
CA LEU A 84 -29.08 6.95 4.12
C LEU A 84 -29.52 7.47 5.48
N MET A 85 -30.83 7.51 5.75
CA MET A 85 -31.36 7.90 7.05
C MET A 85 -30.88 6.98 8.16
N LYS A 86 -30.81 5.68 7.91
CA LYS A 86 -30.21 4.74 8.85
C LYS A 86 -28.76 5.09 9.15
N VAL A 87 -27.96 5.39 8.12
CA VAL A 87 -26.55 5.80 8.29
C VAL A 87 -26.46 7.10 9.10
N LEU A 88 -27.28 8.10 8.81
CA LEU A 88 -27.31 9.37 9.54
C LEU A 88 -27.66 9.16 11.02
N LYS A 89 -28.75 8.43 11.30
CA LYS A 89 -29.17 8.08 12.68
C LYS A 89 -28.10 7.27 13.41
N GLU A 90 -27.41 6.35 12.73
CA GLU A 90 -26.31 5.59 13.32
C GLU A 90 -25.07 6.46 13.58
N SER A 91 -24.80 7.45 12.72
CA SER A 91 -23.68 8.38 12.88
C SER A 91 -23.87 9.31 14.08
N LEU A 92 -25.10 9.71 14.38
CA LEU A 92 -25.40 10.54 15.55
C LEU A 92 -25.15 9.82 16.89
N LYS A 93 -25.17 8.49 16.90
CA LYS A 93 -24.89 7.68 18.11
C LYS A 93 -23.41 7.65 18.48
N GLY A 94 -22.60 8.47 17.81
CA GLY A 94 -21.15 8.43 17.85
C GLY A 94 -20.60 7.81 16.56
N PRO A 95 -19.26 7.79 16.39
CA PRO A 95 -18.67 7.08 15.26
C PRO A 95 -19.25 5.66 15.24
N PRO A 96 -19.70 5.12 14.09
CA PRO A 96 -20.14 3.73 14.02
C PRO A 96 -19.05 2.93 14.72
N PRO A 97 -19.37 2.00 15.66
CA PRO A 97 -18.34 1.33 16.41
C PRO A 97 -17.34 0.78 15.40
N GLN A 98 -16.17 1.44 15.28
CA GLN A 98 -15.15 1.09 14.29
C GLN A 98 -14.58 -0.30 14.59
N ASN A 99 -14.95 -0.80 15.78
CA ASN A 99 -14.76 -2.12 16.33
C ASN A 99 -16.10 -2.85 16.52
N LYS A 100 -17.05 -2.79 15.58
CA LYS A 100 -18.10 -3.82 15.59
C LYS A 100 -17.33 -5.12 15.41
N THR A 101 -17.23 -5.88 16.50
CA THR A 101 -16.47 -7.11 16.55
C THR A 101 -17.00 -7.98 15.43
N PHE A 102 -16.20 -8.10 14.38
CA PHE A 102 -16.45 -9.01 13.29
C PHE A 102 -16.71 -10.40 13.91
N ASP A 103 -17.82 -11.05 13.58
CA ASP A 103 -18.09 -12.43 13.99
C ASP A 103 -17.99 -13.32 12.75
N LEU A 104 -17.04 -14.25 12.77
CA LEU A 104 -16.82 -15.18 11.67
C LEU A 104 -18.06 -16.00 11.33
N SER A 105 -18.90 -16.29 12.31
CA SER A 105 -20.14 -17.06 12.13
C SER A 105 -21.23 -16.27 11.39
N GLU A 106 -21.13 -14.93 11.36
CA GLU A 106 -22.08 -14.05 10.67
C GLU A 106 -21.75 -13.82 9.20
N ILE A 107 -20.59 -14.28 8.69
CA ILE A 107 -20.25 -14.10 7.27
C ILE A 107 -21.28 -14.79 6.38
N ASN A 108 -21.90 -14.01 5.51
CA ASN A 108 -22.70 -14.52 4.42
C ASN A 108 -21.81 -14.93 3.24
N TRP A 109 -21.49 -16.23 3.18
CA TRP A 109 -20.70 -16.85 2.11
C TRP A 109 -21.48 -17.05 0.80
N SER A 110 -22.81 -16.89 0.81
CA SER A 110 -23.64 -17.09 -0.39
C SER A 110 -23.59 -15.87 -1.31
N LEU A 111 -23.55 -16.11 -2.62
CA LEU A 111 -23.56 -15.06 -3.65
C LEU A 111 -24.68 -15.30 -4.66
N SER A 112 -25.38 -14.23 -5.00
CA SER A 112 -26.20 -14.16 -6.20
C SER A 112 -25.34 -13.85 -7.44
N SER A 113 -25.87 -14.06 -8.64
CA SER A 113 -25.18 -13.65 -9.88
C SER A 113 -24.99 -12.13 -9.98
N LYS A 114 -25.84 -11.35 -9.30
CA LYS A 114 -25.75 -9.88 -9.28
C LYS A 114 -24.65 -9.39 -8.34
N ASP A 115 -24.37 -10.12 -7.27
CA ASP A 115 -23.42 -9.71 -6.22
C ASP A 115 -21.98 -9.54 -6.77
N ALA A 116 -21.59 -10.34 -7.77
CA ALA A 116 -20.24 -10.31 -8.36
C ALA A 116 -20.07 -9.30 -9.50
N ALA A 117 -21.16 -8.80 -10.10
CA ALA A 117 -21.09 -7.96 -11.28
C ALA A 117 -20.53 -6.56 -10.98
N GLU A 118 -21.00 -5.92 -9.91
CA GLU A 118 -20.51 -4.60 -9.50
C GLU A 118 -19.03 -4.63 -9.05
N PRO A 119 -18.60 -5.54 -8.16
CA PRO A 119 -17.19 -5.62 -7.75
C PRO A 119 -16.25 -5.89 -8.93
N SER A 120 -16.63 -6.77 -9.86
CA SER A 120 -15.83 -7.04 -11.06
C SER A 120 -15.66 -5.81 -11.94
N LYS A 121 -16.76 -5.08 -12.19
CA LYS A 121 -16.71 -3.82 -12.95
C LYS A 121 -15.80 -2.79 -12.27
N LEU A 122 -15.97 -2.61 -10.96
CA LEU A 122 -15.20 -1.63 -10.18
C LEU A 122 -13.69 -1.96 -10.21
N ILE A 123 -13.32 -3.21 -9.96
CA ILE A 123 -11.90 -3.63 -9.95
C ILE A 123 -11.27 -3.49 -11.33
N LYS A 124 -11.96 -3.89 -12.40
CA LYS A 124 -11.46 -3.73 -13.77
C LYS A 124 -11.25 -2.25 -14.14
N GLN A 125 -12.07 -1.36 -13.59
CA GLN A 125 -11.93 0.09 -13.76
C GLN A 125 -10.74 0.64 -12.95
N GLN A 126 -10.55 0.18 -11.71
CA GLN A 126 -9.53 0.71 -10.80
C GLN A 126 -8.13 0.13 -11.04
N CYS A 127 -8.04 -1.10 -11.53
CA CYS A 127 -6.80 -1.82 -11.76
C CYS A 127 -6.70 -2.25 -13.23
N PRO A 128 -6.66 -1.29 -14.18
CA PRO A 128 -6.59 -1.62 -15.59
C PRO A 128 -5.35 -2.47 -15.89
N ASN A 129 -5.48 -3.44 -16.79
CA ASN A 129 -4.42 -4.36 -17.22
C ASN A 129 -3.98 -5.43 -16.20
N VAL A 130 -4.52 -5.45 -14.97
CA VAL A 130 -4.21 -6.53 -14.02
C VAL A 130 -4.96 -7.82 -14.37
N PHE A 131 -6.22 -7.66 -14.76
CA PHE A 131 -7.07 -8.76 -15.19
C PHE A 131 -7.04 -8.83 -16.72
N GLY A 132 -6.66 -9.99 -17.26
CA GLY A 132 -6.64 -10.25 -18.69
C GLY A 132 -8.04 -10.39 -19.29
N LYS A 133 -8.12 -11.01 -20.47
CA LYS A 133 -9.41 -11.35 -21.12
C LYS A 133 -10.18 -12.43 -20.36
N GLU A 134 -9.48 -13.28 -19.62
CA GLU A 134 -10.08 -14.33 -18.81
C GLU A 134 -10.65 -13.74 -17.51
N ASP A 135 -11.92 -14.04 -17.24
CA ASP A 135 -12.58 -13.65 -16.00
C ASP A 135 -12.08 -14.53 -14.85
N ASP A 136 -11.33 -13.93 -13.92
CA ASP A 136 -11.01 -14.56 -12.63
C ASP A 136 -12.25 -14.54 -11.72
N LYS A 137 -13.19 -15.44 -12.05
CA LYS A 137 -14.47 -15.52 -11.35
C LYS A 137 -14.27 -15.83 -9.86
N ALA A 138 -13.29 -16.65 -9.50
CA ALA A 138 -13.03 -16.99 -8.09
C ALA A 138 -12.64 -15.74 -7.30
N PHE A 139 -11.72 -14.93 -7.85
CA PHE A 139 -11.34 -13.66 -7.26
C PHE A 139 -12.52 -12.70 -7.08
N PHE A 140 -13.29 -12.44 -8.14
CA PHE A 140 -14.42 -11.52 -8.06
C PHE A 140 -15.53 -12.01 -7.12
N ASP A 141 -15.77 -13.32 -7.06
CA ASP A 141 -16.71 -13.90 -6.11
C ASP A 141 -16.25 -13.64 -4.66
N VAL A 142 -14.97 -13.86 -4.32
CA VAL A 142 -14.48 -13.61 -2.96
C VAL A 142 -14.51 -12.12 -2.60
N VAL A 143 -14.18 -11.22 -3.55
CA VAL A 143 -14.34 -9.78 -3.32
C VAL A 143 -15.81 -9.41 -3.09
N ALA A 144 -16.74 -10.02 -3.83
CA ALA A 144 -18.18 -9.81 -3.63
C ALA A 144 -18.65 -10.26 -2.24
N ILE A 145 -18.11 -11.37 -1.72
CA ILE A 145 -18.36 -11.81 -0.33
C ILE A 145 -17.84 -10.75 0.63
N GLY A 146 -16.62 -10.25 0.43
CA GLY A 146 -16.07 -9.17 1.25
C GLY A 146 -16.97 -7.94 1.28
N ASN A 147 -17.38 -7.45 0.12
CA ASN A 147 -18.28 -6.28 0.01
C ASN A 147 -19.63 -6.51 0.69
N LYS A 148 -20.22 -7.70 0.54
CA LYS A 148 -21.50 -8.06 1.17
C LYS A 148 -21.44 -8.05 2.70
N ASN A 149 -20.27 -8.34 3.26
CA ASN A 149 -20.02 -8.40 4.69
C ASN A 149 -19.26 -7.18 5.22
N ASN A 150 -19.03 -6.16 4.37
CA ASN A 150 -18.25 -4.97 4.67
C ASN A 150 -16.85 -5.25 5.25
N ILE A 151 -16.14 -6.24 4.68
CA ILE A 151 -14.78 -6.59 5.07
C ILE A 151 -13.86 -6.74 3.84
N PRO A 152 -12.58 -6.36 3.93
CA PRO A 152 -11.61 -6.58 2.86
C PRO A 152 -11.05 -8.02 2.90
N ILE A 153 -11.94 -9.01 2.76
CA ILE A 153 -11.65 -10.43 3.04
C ILE A 153 -10.41 -10.97 2.28
N VAL A 154 -10.18 -10.54 1.03
CA VAL A 154 -9.00 -10.96 0.27
C VAL A 154 -7.72 -10.46 0.92
N THR A 155 -7.66 -9.16 1.24
CA THR A 155 -6.48 -8.55 1.88
C THR A 155 -6.23 -9.20 3.24
N TRP A 156 -7.28 -9.37 4.06
CA TRP A 156 -7.16 -10.03 5.36
C TRP A 156 -6.68 -11.48 5.25
N LEU A 157 -7.16 -12.25 4.29
CA LEU A 157 -6.67 -13.62 4.07
C LEU A 157 -5.18 -13.63 3.72
N MET A 158 -4.75 -12.74 2.82
CA MET A 158 -3.36 -12.62 2.39
C MET A 158 -2.44 -12.14 3.51
N ASP A 159 -2.87 -11.15 4.28
CA ASP A 159 -2.14 -10.65 5.45
C ASP A 159 -1.99 -11.73 6.52
N THR A 160 -3.06 -12.50 6.78
CA THR A 160 -2.97 -13.64 7.71
C THR A 160 -2.02 -14.71 7.19
N PHE A 161 -2.05 -15.01 5.89
CA PHE A 161 -1.12 -15.95 5.27
C PHE A 161 0.34 -15.50 5.40
N PHE A 162 0.65 -14.24 5.08
CA PHE A 162 2.00 -13.70 5.23
C PHE A 162 2.46 -13.74 6.69
N ARG A 163 1.60 -13.34 7.63
CA ARG A 163 1.91 -13.42 9.06
C ARG A 163 2.16 -14.86 9.51
N TYR A 164 1.37 -15.82 9.04
CA TYR A 164 1.57 -17.24 9.31
C TYR A 164 2.93 -17.72 8.83
N ARG A 165 3.31 -17.38 7.58
CA ARG A 165 4.61 -17.73 7.00
C ARG A 165 5.77 -17.13 7.79
N ILE A 166 5.68 -15.84 8.13
CA ILE A 166 6.73 -15.20 8.91
C ILE A 166 6.85 -15.85 10.29
N ASN A 167 5.74 -16.12 10.97
CA ASN A 167 5.79 -16.73 12.30
C ASN A 167 6.37 -18.16 12.26
N ALA A 168 5.97 -18.97 11.27
CA ALA A 168 6.56 -20.30 11.06
C ALA A 168 8.07 -20.21 10.77
N PHE A 169 8.49 -19.24 9.96
CA PHE A 169 9.91 -19.05 9.67
C PHE A 169 10.70 -18.55 10.88
N MET A 170 10.20 -17.54 11.60
CA MET A 170 10.92 -16.92 12.71
C MET A 170 10.97 -17.82 13.94
N LEU A 171 9.88 -18.54 14.25
CA LEU A 171 9.78 -19.36 15.46
C LEU A 171 10.17 -20.82 15.22
N GLU A 172 9.90 -21.36 14.03
CA GLU A 172 10.04 -22.79 13.74
C GLU A 172 11.12 -23.07 12.68
N GLN A 173 11.73 -22.03 12.07
CA GLN A 173 12.68 -22.15 10.95
C GLN A 173 12.10 -22.95 9.76
N ARG A 174 10.78 -22.84 9.57
CA ARG A 174 10.00 -23.53 8.52
C ARG A 174 9.48 -22.55 7.48
N THR A 175 9.55 -22.93 6.20
CA THR A 175 8.80 -22.27 5.13
C THR A 175 7.44 -22.92 4.94
N VAL A 176 6.38 -22.12 4.87
CA VAL A 176 5.01 -22.60 4.66
C VAL A 176 4.51 -22.14 3.29
N GLY A 177 3.94 -23.07 2.52
CA GLY A 177 3.26 -22.80 1.25
C GLY A 177 1.74 -22.65 1.40
N ILE A 178 1.06 -22.19 0.34
CA ILE A 178 -0.41 -22.05 0.33
C ILE A 178 -1.13 -23.38 0.67
N PRO A 179 -0.78 -24.55 0.09
CA PRO A 179 -1.53 -25.79 0.36
C PRO A 179 -1.46 -26.20 1.83
N GLU A 180 -0.29 -26.04 2.45
CA GLU A 180 -0.07 -26.33 3.86
C GLU A 180 -0.85 -25.36 4.75
N PHE A 181 -0.78 -24.05 4.47
CA PHE A 181 -1.59 -23.05 5.18
C PHE A 181 -3.09 -23.36 5.09
N VAL A 182 -3.60 -23.64 3.89
CA VAL A 182 -5.01 -23.98 3.66
C VAL A 182 -5.40 -25.29 4.35
N SER A 183 -4.47 -26.23 4.53
CA SER A 183 -4.70 -27.47 5.28
C SER A 183 -4.75 -27.24 6.80
N GLU A 184 -3.82 -26.46 7.33
CA GLU A 184 -3.61 -26.29 8.77
C GLU A 184 -4.50 -25.23 9.41
N TYR A 185 -4.84 -24.16 8.67
CA TYR A 185 -5.50 -22.98 9.19
C TYR A 185 -6.96 -23.23 9.60
N ALA A 186 -7.33 -22.75 10.80
CA ALA A 186 -8.59 -23.09 11.45
C ALA A 186 -9.81 -22.66 10.62
N LEU A 187 -9.80 -21.46 10.04
CA LEU A 187 -10.84 -20.99 9.14
C LEU A 187 -11.16 -21.99 8.02
N PHE A 188 -10.15 -22.55 7.35
CA PHE A 188 -10.39 -23.50 6.26
C PHE A 188 -10.93 -24.85 6.75
N LYS A 189 -10.57 -25.27 7.96
CA LYS A 189 -11.16 -26.47 8.59
C LYS A 189 -12.64 -26.26 8.86
N ASP A 190 -12.99 -25.11 9.44
CA ASP A 190 -14.38 -24.77 9.76
C ASP A 190 -15.23 -24.58 8.50
N LEU A 191 -14.69 -23.94 7.47
CA LEU A 191 -15.36 -23.78 6.18
C LEU A 191 -15.54 -25.12 5.45
N ARG A 192 -14.60 -26.07 5.55
CA ARG A 192 -14.81 -27.41 4.98
C ARG A 192 -15.94 -28.18 5.66
N ALA A 193 -16.20 -27.91 6.95
CA ALA A 193 -17.27 -28.52 7.71
C ALA A 193 -18.64 -27.85 7.46
N SER A 194 -18.66 -26.53 7.27
CA SER A 194 -19.89 -25.72 7.22
C SER A 194 -20.28 -25.23 5.82
N GLN A 195 -19.33 -25.15 4.88
CA GLN A 195 -19.53 -24.59 3.55
C GLN A 195 -19.29 -25.60 2.43
N SER A 196 -19.72 -25.26 1.22
CA SER A 196 -19.47 -26.09 0.04
C SER A 196 -17.98 -26.17 -0.29
N LYS A 197 -17.51 -27.34 -0.74
CA LYS A 197 -16.12 -27.53 -1.26
C LYS A 197 -15.74 -26.50 -2.32
N LYS A 198 -16.72 -26.06 -3.12
CA LYS A 198 -16.56 -25.03 -4.14
C LYS A 198 -16.17 -23.67 -3.53
N MET A 199 -16.69 -23.32 -2.36
CA MET A 199 -16.32 -22.06 -1.68
C MET A 199 -14.87 -22.10 -1.22
N VAL A 200 -14.47 -23.18 -0.54
CA VAL A 200 -13.09 -23.38 -0.08
C VAL A 200 -12.10 -23.28 -1.24
N HIS A 201 -12.41 -23.93 -2.37
CA HIS A 201 -11.55 -23.89 -3.55
C HIS A 201 -11.45 -22.48 -4.19
N LYS A 202 -12.52 -21.67 -4.12
CA LYS A 202 -12.44 -20.26 -4.57
C LYS A 202 -11.47 -19.46 -3.70
N LEU A 203 -11.58 -19.60 -2.37
CA LEU A 203 -10.70 -18.91 -1.43
C LEU A 203 -9.23 -19.33 -1.61
N GLU A 204 -8.99 -20.63 -1.81
CA GLU A 204 -7.66 -21.16 -2.14
C GLU A 204 -7.11 -20.55 -3.44
N SER A 205 -7.95 -20.49 -4.49
CA SER A 205 -7.57 -19.91 -5.78
C SER A 205 -7.20 -18.43 -5.66
N VAL A 206 -7.81 -17.69 -4.73
CA VAL A 206 -7.50 -16.28 -4.51
C VAL A 206 -6.07 -16.05 -4.06
N PHE A 207 -5.47 -16.92 -3.24
CA PHE A 207 -4.06 -16.75 -2.84
C PHE A 207 -3.14 -16.78 -4.05
N ALA A 208 -3.32 -17.78 -4.91
CA ALA A 208 -2.49 -17.94 -6.10
C ALA A 208 -2.65 -16.75 -7.05
N THR A 209 -3.89 -16.32 -7.31
CA THR A 209 -4.14 -15.27 -8.30
C THR A 209 -3.86 -13.87 -7.75
N PHE A 210 -4.15 -13.60 -6.48
CA PHE A 210 -3.82 -12.34 -5.84
C PHE A 210 -2.33 -12.17 -5.61
N GLY A 211 -1.65 -13.21 -5.10
CA GLY A 211 -0.20 -13.19 -4.89
C GLY A 211 0.54 -12.90 -6.19
N LYS A 212 0.22 -13.64 -7.26
CA LYS A 212 0.82 -13.39 -8.58
C LYS A 212 0.56 -11.97 -9.10
N ARG A 213 -0.65 -11.43 -8.92
CA ARG A 213 -1.07 -10.16 -9.55
C ARG A 213 -0.79 -8.91 -8.74
N PHE A 214 -0.72 -8.99 -7.43
CA PHE A 214 -0.60 -7.82 -6.56
C PHE A 214 0.53 -7.98 -5.55
N CYS A 215 0.64 -9.17 -4.96
CA CYS A 215 1.49 -9.37 -3.79
C CYS A 215 2.38 -10.61 -3.91
N PRO A 216 3.47 -10.56 -4.72
CA PRO A 216 4.37 -11.70 -4.85
C PRO A 216 4.92 -12.10 -3.48
N ASP A 217 4.89 -13.40 -3.22
CA ASP A 217 5.24 -13.98 -1.92
C ASP A 217 6.67 -13.64 -1.52
N MET A 218 6.85 -13.11 -0.31
CA MET A 218 8.19 -12.88 0.25
C MET A 218 8.94 -14.20 0.45
N SER A 219 10.16 -14.28 -0.06
CA SER A 219 11.11 -15.34 0.21
C SER A 219 11.79 -15.02 1.54
N LEU A 220 11.57 -15.89 2.52
CA LEU A 220 12.12 -15.72 3.86
C LEU A 220 13.48 -16.39 4.02
N THR A 221 13.77 -17.39 3.17
CA THR A 221 15.01 -18.19 3.22
C THR A 221 16.11 -17.63 2.35
N GLN A 222 15.76 -17.06 1.19
CA GLN A 222 16.71 -16.62 0.18
C GLN A 222 16.30 -15.25 -0.37
N THR A 223 17.08 -14.22 -0.04
CA THR A 223 16.98 -12.90 -0.65
C THR A 223 18.08 -12.77 -1.69
N PHE A 224 17.76 -12.58 -2.96
CA PHE A 224 18.79 -12.45 -4.00
C PHE A 224 19.73 -11.26 -3.76
N ALA A 225 19.23 -10.21 -3.10
CA ALA A 225 19.99 -9.02 -2.75
C ALA A 225 19.89 -8.72 -1.25
N LEU A 226 21.01 -8.32 -0.67
CA LEU A 226 21.13 -7.82 0.70
C LEU A 226 21.47 -6.32 0.68
N VAL A 227 20.86 -5.58 1.60
CA VAL A 227 21.13 -4.17 1.80
C VAL A 227 22.47 -4.00 2.50
N ASP A 228 23.41 -3.35 1.83
CA ASP A 228 24.71 -2.99 2.40
C ASP A 228 24.66 -1.53 2.88
N ASP A 229 23.95 -1.33 4.00
CA ASP A 229 23.66 -0.05 4.60
C ASP A 229 23.44 -0.18 6.12
N ASP A 230 23.22 0.94 6.81
CA ASP A 230 22.96 0.98 8.24
C ASP A 230 21.48 0.67 8.53
N LEU A 231 21.24 -0.51 9.12
CA LEU A 231 19.93 -0.97 9.55
C LEU A 231 19.25 -0.01 10.55
N ASN A 232 20.02 0.61 11.43
CA ASN A 232 19.50 1.51 12.45
C ASN A 232 19.02 2.84 11.84
N GLU A 233 19.67 3.35 10.79
CA GLU A 233 19.16 4.52 10.06
C GLU A 233 17.85 4.19 9.33
N PHE A 234 17.72 3.00 8.74
CA PHE A 234 16.45 2.54 8.14
C PHE A 234 15.31 2.51 9.18
N ALA A 235 15.59 2.00 10.38
CA ALA A 235 14.61 2.00 11.47
C ALA A 235 14.24 3.42 11.92
N ASP A 236 15.20 4.35 11.99
CA ASP A 236 14.91 5.77 12.26
C ASP A 236 14.00 6.37 11.19
N TYR A 237 14.20 6.07 9.91
CA TYR A 237 13.30 6.55 8.85
C TYR A 237 11.90 5.98 8.95
N TYR A 238 11.75 4.70 9.30
CA TYR A 238 10.44 4.10 9.54
C TYR A 238 9.71 4.79 10.70
N ILE A 239 10.38 4.96 11.84
CA ILE A 239 9.83 5.65 13.02
C ILE A 239 9.45 7.09 12.67
N ALA A 240 10.34 7.81 11.98
CA ALA A 240 10.12 9.19 11.58
C ALA A 240 8.96 9.36 10.59
N MET A 241 8.86 8.48 9.58
CA MET A 241 7.76 8.49 8.61
C MET A 241 6.44 8.12 9.27
N HIS A 242 6.41 7.09 10.12
CA HIS A 242 5.20 6.72 10.87
C HIS A 242 4.73 7.89 11.75
N GLY A 243 5.63 8.50 12.52
CA GLY A 243 5.30 9.65 13.34
C GLY A 243 4.87 10.88 12.52
N ALA A 244 5.38 11.05 11.30
CA ALA A 244 4.94 12.09 10.38
C ALA A 244 3.50 11.85 9.91
N ILE A 245 3.18 10.60 9.53
CA ILE A 245 1.83 10.17 9.15
C ILE A 245 0.84 10.44 10.29
N GLU A 246 1.16 10.01 11.52
CA GLU A 246 0.30 10.29 12.66
C GLU A 246 0.06 11.79 12.87
N SER A 247 1.11 12.60 12.70
CA SER A 247 1.01 14.06 12.87
C SER A 247 0.15 14.71 11.77
N LEU A 248 0.19 14.18 10.55
CA LEU A 248 -0.64 14.65 9.44
C LEU A 248 -2.11 14.29 9.63
N ILE A 249 -2.38 13.06 10.07
CA ILE A 249 -3.72 12.54 10.32
C ILE A 249 -4.37 13.27 11.51
N LYS A 250 -3.65 13.40 12.64
CA LYS A 250 -4.15 14.03 13.88
C LYS A 250 -4.10 15.56 13.86
N GLY A 251 -3.38 16.14 12.90
CA GLY A 251 -3.14 17.58 12.81
C GLY A 251 -4.36 18.39 12.33
N ALA A 252 -4.16 19.69 12.12
CA ALA A 252 -5.21 20.57 11.59
C ALA A 252 -5.70 20.15 10.18
N ASN A 253 -4.88 19.40 9.43
CA ASN A 253 -5.16 18.93 8.09
C ASN A 253 -5.85 17.55 8.08
N LYS A 254 -6.93 17.41 8.87
CA LYS A 254 -7.77 16.18 8.95
C LYS A 254 -8.33 15.71 7.60
N GLY A 255 -8.20 16.51 6.54
CA GLY A 255 -8.62 16.15 5.19
C GLY A 255 -7.74 15.11 4.48
N LEU A 256 -6.55 14.77 4.97
CA LEU A 256 -5.62 13.93 4.19
C LEU A 256 -6.20 12.56 3.80
N VAL A 257 -6.97 11.93 4.70
CA VAL A 257 -7.45 10.56 4.55
C VAL A 257 -8.69 10.45 3.63
N PRO A 258 -8.85 9.37 2.83
CA PRO A 258 -7.87 8.31 2.66
C PRO A 258 -6.69 8.79 1.79
N CYS A 259 -5.51 8.25 2.04
CA CYS A 259 -4.32 8.54 1.27
C CYS A 259 -3.38 7.33 1.20
N GLN A 260 -2.46 7.37 0.25
CA GLN A 260 -1.40 6.37 0.11
C GLN A 260 -0.05 7.06 0.07
N ILE A 261 0.92 6.53 0.80
CA ILE A 261 2.28 7.06 0.83
C ILE A 261 3.25 5.91 0.55
N ASP A 262 3.86 5.93 -0.64
CA ASP A 262 4.94 5.01 -0.99
C ASP A 262 6.28 5.66 -0.65
N PHE A 263 6.94 5.17 0.39
CA PHE A 263 8.24 5.62 0.83
C PHE A 263 9.32 4.64 0.38
N TRP A 264 10.12 5.05 -0.60
CA TRP A 264 11.19 4.25 -1.14
C TRP A 264 12.54 4.73 -0.63
N VAL A 265 13.18 3.91 0.20
CA VAL A 265 14.56 4.11 0.62
C VAL A 265 15.48 3.45 -0.40
N ILE A 266 16.29 4.25 -1.09
CA ILE A 266 17.31 3.73 -2.00
C ILE A 266 18.59 3.58 -1.19
N PRO A 267 19.04 2.34 -0.90
CA PRO A 267 20.20 2.11 -0.04
C PRO A 267 21.48 2.67 -0.66
N LYS A 268 22.49 2.92 0.18
CA LYS A 268 23.85 3.30 -0.23
C LYS A 268 24.42 2.28 -1.22
N ASN A 269 24.28 1.00 -0.87
CA ASN A 269 24.82 -0.11 -1.63
C ASN A 269 23.97 -1.37 -1.43
N VAL A 270 24.16 -2.35 -2.32
CA VAL A 270 23.48 -3.64 -2.32
C VAL A 270 24.47 -4.71 -2.75
N THR A 271 24.49 -5.84 -2.06
CA THR A 271 25.31 -7.00 -2.42
C THR A 271 24.43 -8.17 -2.84
N SER A 272 24.97 -9.08 -3.65
CA SER A 272 24.33 -10.39 -3.88
C SER A 272 24.38 -11.21 -2.60
N SER A 273 23.36 -12.03 -2.36
CA SER A 273 23.50 -13.09 -1.36
C SER A 273 24.44 -14.15 -1.91
N GLU A 274 25.60 -14.35 -1.30
CA GLU A 274 26.63 -15.32 -1.71
C GLU A 274 26.15 -16.79 -1.74
N ALA A 275 24.90 -17.07 -1.34
CA ALA A 275 24.35 -18.42 -1.25
C ALA A 275 23.87 -19.03 -2.59
N PHE A 276 24.18 -18.42 -3.73
CA PHE A 276 24.13 -19.10 -5.04
C PHE A 276 25.51 -19.73 -5.30
N ASP A 277 25.88 -20.71 -4.48
CA ASP A 277 26.96 -21.63 -4.87
C ASP A 277 26.44 -22.42 -6.08
N ASP A 278 27.01 -22.15 -7.26
CA ASP A 278 26.73 -22.80 -8.54
C ASP A 278 27.08 -24.31 -8.58
N ASP A 279 27.27 -24.95 -7.42
CA ASP A 279 27.62 -26.36 -7.28
C ASP A 279 26.40 -27.31 -7.31
N VAL A 280 25.22 -26.82 -7.72
CA VAL A 280 24.08 -27.69 -8.01
C VAL A 280 24.26 -28.29 -9.41
N ASP A 281 24.91 -29.44 -9.42
CA ASP A 281 25.15 -30.34 -10.55
C ASP A 281 23.89 -30.52 -11.44
N PRO A 282 23.92 -30.07 -12.70
CA PRO A 282 22.79 -30.17 -13.63
C PRO A 282 22.77 -31.56 -14.28
N GLU A 283 22.69 -32.61 -13.48
CA GLU A 283 22.35 -33.95 -13.93
C GLU A 283 20.99 -34.35 -13.34
N ASP A 284 19.89 -33.72 -13.77
CA ASP A 284 18.66 -34.49 -14.00
C ASP A 284 17.47 -33.69 -14.59
N GLU A 285 16.84 -34.37 -15.54
CA GLU A 285 15.45 -34.26 -16.02
C GLU A 285 15.11 -33.23 -17.11
N GLU A 286 15.30 -33.76 -18.33
CA GLU A 286 14.55 -33.49 -19.56
C GLU A 286 13.03 -33.28 -19.35
N ASP A 287 12.46 -32.40 -20.19
CA ASP A 287 11.03 -32.18 -20.46
C ASP A 287 10.25 -31.11 -19.66
N ALA A 288 10.49 -29.84 -19.99
CA ALA A 288 9.41 -28.86 -20.08
C ALA A 288 9.65 -27.83 -21.22
N LYS A 289 9.12 -28.14 -22.40
CA LYS A 289 8.99 -27.18 -23.50
C LYS A 289 7.95 -26.11 -23.16
N SER A 290 8.41 -24.95 -22.70
CA SER A 290 7.66 -23.70 -22.71
C SER A 290 8.61 -22.59 -23.15
N GLY A 291 8.39 -22.05 -24.34
CA GLY A 291 9.37 -21.24 -25.06
C GLY A 291 9.53 -19.81 -24.57
N GLY A 292 10.76 -19.31 -24.70
CA GLY A 292 11.05 -17.96 -25.14
C GLY A 292 11.43 -16.93 -24.06
N GLY A 293 12.71 -16.94 -23.68
CA GLY A 293 13.38 -15.82 -23.01
C GLY A 293 14.75 -16.28 -22.53
N GLY A 294 15.83 -15.82 -23.17
CA GLY A 294 17.19 -16.32 -22.99
C GLY A 294 17.67 -16.25 -21.53
N GLY A 295 18.11 -17.39 -21.01
CA GLY A 295 18.88 -17.49 -19.77
C GLY A 295 20.29 -16.99 -20.02
N GLY A 296 20.47 -15.67 -19.92
CA GLY A 296 21.76 -15.08 -19.60
C GLY A 296 22.05 -15.31 -18.12
N ASP A 297 23.32 -15.25 -17.77
CA ASP A 297 23.82 -15.40 -16.40
C ASP A 297 23.28 -14.27 -15.49
N ASP A 298 22.09 -14.48 -14.92
CA ASP A 298 21.33 -13.49 -14.14
C ASP A 298 22.03 -13.08 -12.82
N GLY A 299 23.17 -13.69 -12.48
CA GLY A 299 23.98 -13.37 -11.30
C GLY A 299 24.75 -12.04 -11.42
N GLU A 300 25.03 -11.56 -12.63
CA GLU A 300 25.88 -10.37 -12.84
C GLU A 300 25.18 -9.04 -12.53
N ASP A 301 23.85 -8.98 -12.59
CA ASP A 301 23.07 -7.74 -12.48
C ASP A 301 22.78 -7.27 -11.04
N ILE A 302 23.07 -8.10 -10.03
CA ILE A 302 22.78 -7.74 -8.63
C ILE A 302 23.78 -6.68 -8.11
N GLY A 303 23.25 -5.65 -7.44
CA GLY A 303 24.03 -4.51 -6.95
C GLY A 303 24.39 -3.50 -8.04
N ILE A 304 23.97 -3.71 -9.27
CA ILE A 304 23.99 -2.69 -10.31
C ILE A 304 22.87 -1.70 -10.05
N ASP A 305 23.20 -0.41 -10.06
CA ASP A 305 22.23 0.65 -9.82
C ASP A 305 21.22 0.75 -10.96
N CYS A 306 20.07 0.13 -10.72
CA CYS A 306 18.73 0.17 -11.35
C CYS A 306 18.12 1.53 -11.73
N ILE A 307 18.53 2.58 -11.02
CA ILE A 307 17.70 3.77 -10.81
C ILE A 307 18.37 4.97 -11.45
N GLY A 308 19.68 5.06 -11.42
CA GLY A 308 20.43 6.20 -11.95
C GLY A 308 20.05 7.54 -11.28
N ASN A 309 20.17 8.64 -12.02
CA ASN A 309 19.91 9.98 -11.47
C ASN A 309 18.41 10.26 -11.33
N LEU A 310 17.92 10.17 -10.09
CA LEU A 310 16.50 10.33 -9.76
C LEU A 310 15.96 11.72 -10.12
N GLU A 311 16.67 12.80 -9.77
CA GLU A 311 16.24 14.17 -10.04
C GLU A 311 16.08 14.43 -11.54
N HIS A 312 17.03 13.94 -12.34
CA HIS A 312 16.94 14.00 -13.79
C HIS A 312 15.70 13.27 -14.29
N ARG A 313 15.47 12.02 -13.85
CA ARG A 313 14.30 11.20 -14.26
C ARG A 313 12.98 11.89 -13.95
N LEU A 314 12.85 12.43 -12.75
CA LEU A 314 11.65 13.15 -12.31
C LEU A 314 11.40 14.38 -13.18
N ARG A 315 12.45 15.20 -13.40
CA ARG A 315 12.37 16.42 -14.21
C ARG A 315 12.07 16.13 -15.68
N SER A 316 12.78 15.17 -16.30
CA SER A 316 12.62 14.84 -17.72
C SER A 316 11.26 14.22 -18.04
N ASN A 317 10.62 13.60 -17.04
CA ASN A 317 9.27 13.06 -17.17
C ASN A 317 8.16 14.01 -16.75
N GLY A 318 8.47 15.23 -16.30
CA GLY A 318 7.49 16.24 -15.90
C GLY A 318 6.74 15.87 -14.60
N TYR A 319 7.38 15.15 -13.70
CA TYR A 319 6.83 14.90 -12.36
C TYR A 319 6.97 16.16 -11.51
N THR A 320 5.98 16.42 -10.65
CA THR A 320 6.08 17.50 -9.66
C THR A 320 6.75 16.94 -8.42
N TYR A 321 7.80 17.60 -7.94
CA TYR A 321 8.49 17.19 -6.74
C TYR A 321 9.08 18.35 -5.94
N THR A 322 9.30 18.10 -4.67
CA THR A 322 10.17 18.92 -3.81
C THR A 322 11.41 18.14 -3.45
N LYS A 323 12.56 18.82 -3.33
CA LYS A 323 13.85 18.24 -2.97
C LYS A 323 14.32 18.85 -1.65
N SER A 324 14.88 18.03 -0.77
CA SER A 324 15.50 18.51 0.48
C SER A 324 16.64 17.59 0.89
N ASP A 325 17.72 18.17 1.41
CA ASP A 325 18.74 17.39 2.10
C ASP A 325 18.19 16.98 3.47
N MET A 326 18.27 15.69 3.78
CA MET A 326 17.72 15.11 4.97
C MET A 326 18.79 14.97 6.06
N ASP A 327 18.43 15.48 7.22
CA ASP A 327 19.08 15.22 8.49
C ASP A 327 18.14 14.37 9.34
N LEU A 328 18.65 13.30 9.93
CA LEU A 328 17.86 12.27 10.59
C LEU A 328 17.10 12.84 11.80
N GLU A 329 17.73 13.76 12.54
CA GLU A 329 17.12 14.48 13.67
C GLU A 329 15.84 15.23 13.26
N HIS A 330 15.79 15.65 11.99
CA HIS A 330 14.70 16.44 11.43
C HIS A 330 13.78 15.66 10.49
N ALA A 331 14.02 14.35 10.30
CA ALA A 331 13.35 13.54 9.29
C ALA A 331 11.82 13.57 9.43
N LYS A 332 11.29 13.39 10.64
CA LYS A 332 9.83 13.43 10.92
C LYS A 332 9.20 14.74 10.42
N ARG A 333 9.82 15.88 10.74
CA ARG A 333 9.32 17.20 10.35
C ARG A 333 9.39 17.39 8.83
N LEU A 334 10.50 16.97 8.21
CA LEU A 334 10.70 17.08 6.77
C LEU A 334 9.70 16.22 5.99
N PHE A 335 9.45 14.99 6.43
CA PHE A 335 8.41 14.14 5.84
C PHE A 335 7.04 14.81 5.92
N ALA A 336 6.61 15.21 7.12
CA ALA A 336 5.30 15.83 7.31
C ALA A 336 5.13 17.09 6.44
N GLN A 337 6.09 18.02 6.47
CA GLN A 337 6.04 19.26 5.68
C GLN A 337 6.06 19.00 4.17
N GLY A 338 6.87 18.04 3.71
CA GLY A 338 6.96 17.69 2.31
C GLY A 338 5.67 17.08 1.79
N ILE A 339 5.09 16.13 2.53
CA ILE A 339 3.80 15.50 2.19
C ILE A 339 2.69 16.54 2.21
N ASP A 340 2.58 17.33 3.28
CA ASP A 340 1.54 18.34 3.43
C ASP A 340 1.56 19.36 2.29
N ARG A 341 2.75 19.87 1.95
CA ARG A 341 2.92 20.81 0.83
C ARG A 341 2.50 20.17 -0.50
N GLN A 342 2.83 18.91 -0.72
CA GLN A 342 2.54 18.23 -1.97
C GLN A 342 1.06 17.90 -2.11
N VAL A 343 0.39 17.59 -1.00
CA VAL A 343 -1.04 17.26 -0.97
C VAL A 343 -1.91 18.52 -0.94
N ASN A 344 -1.44 19.57 -0.28
CA ASN A 344 -2.11 20.87 -0.19
C ASN A 344 -3.57 20.73 0.26
N GLY A 345 -3.80 19.93 1.31
CA GLY A 345 -5.13 19.65 1.87
C GLY A 345 -6.06 18.78 1.01
N ALA A 346 -5.61 18.30 -0.14
CA ALA A 346 -6.43 17.43 -0.98
C ALA A 346 -6.60 16.03 -0.36
N ARG A 347 -7.81 15.47 -0.41
CA ARG A 347 -8.08 14.07 -0.02
C ARG A 347 -7.77 13.11 -1.16
N ASN A 348 -7.78 11.81 -0.90
CA ASN A 348 -7.63 10.77 -1.92
C ASN A 348 -6.33 10.93 -2.72
N GLN A 349 -5.24 11.33 -2.06
CA GLN A 349 -3.96 11.52 -2.74
C GLN A 349 -3.05 10.32 -2.54
N ARG A 350 -2.26 10.03 -3.58
CA ARG A 350 -1.10 9.16 -3.50
C ARG A 350 0.17 10.01 -3.60
N ILE A 351 1.08 9.83 -2.66
CA ILE A 351 2.36 10.51 -2.59
C ILE A 351 3.49 9.47 -2.67
N MET A 352 4.51 9.76 -3.46
CA MET A 352 5.75 8.98 -3.47
C MET A 352 6.83 9.80 -2.76
N VAL A 353 7.53 9.19 -1.83
CA VAL A 353 8.67 9.80 -1.12
C VAL A 353 9.89 8.95 -1.42
N TYR A 354 10.87 9.50 -2.13
CA TYR A 354 12.14 8.83 -2.35
C TYR A 354 13.17 9.37 -1.36
N LEU A 355 13.89 8.48 -0.69
CA LEU A 355 15.05 8.80 0.10
C LEU A 355 16.28 8.19 -0.56
N ASP A 356 17.02 9.02 -1.28
CA ASP A 356 18.23 8.60 -1.99
C ASP A 356 19.44 8.72 -1.07
N ARG A 357 19.92 7.57 -0.58
CA ARG A 357 21.09 7.48 0.31
C ARG A 357 22.41 7.32 -0.43
N ARG A 358 22.38 7.14 -1.76
CA ARG A 358 23.60 6.97 -2.57
C ARG A 358 24.41 8.27 -2.56
N ASN A 359 25.74 8.14 -2.66
CA ASN A 359 26.63 9.30 -2.69
C ASN A 359 26.32 10.19 -3.91
N PRO A 360 25.88 11.45 -3.72
CA PRO A 360 25.60 12.35 -4.83
C PRO A 360 26.83 12.60 -5.70
N ASN A 361 28.01 12.63 -5.08
CA ASN A 361 29.29 12.91 -5.74
C ASN A 361 29.84 11.71 -6.52
N ALA A 362 29.20 10.54 -6.43
CA ALA A 362 29.54 9.40 -7.28
C ALA A 362 29.32 9.72 -8.77
N PHE A 363 28.34 10.58 -9.07
CA PHE A 363 28.06 11.04 -10.42
C PHE A 363 28.92 12.23 -10.84
N ASP A 364 29.40 13.06 -9.91
CA ASP A 364 30.21 14.25 -10.23
C ASP A 364 31.60 13.91 -10.77
N LYS A 365 32.10 12.69 -10.50
CA LYS A 365 33.34 12.18 -11.08
C LYS A 365 33.16 11.61 -12.49
N MET A 366 31.93 11.49 -12.96
CA MET A 366 31.60 11.05 -14.31
C MET A 366 31.72 12.25 -15.27
N SER A 367 32.24 12.02 -16.48
CA SER A 367 32.27 13.10 -17.47
C SER A 367 30.83 13.50 -17.84
N GLN A 368 30.60 14.76 -18.21
CA GLN A 368 29.26 15.22 -18.65
C GLN A 368 28.70 14.34 -19.78
N ALA A 369 29.55 13.89 -20.69
CA ALA A 369 29.17 12.99 -21.78
C ALA A 369 28.81 11.59 -21.28
N ASP A 370 29.57 11.02 -20.34
CA ASP A 370 29.25 9.73 -19.73
C ASP A 370 27.99 9.81 -18.88
N PHE A 371 27.75 10.96 -18.22
CA PHE A 371 26.54 11.22 -17.45
C PHE A 371 25.33 11.36 -18.37
N GLU A 372 25.43 12.14 -19.43
CA GLU A 372 24.38 12.27 -20.45
C GLU A 372 24.13 10.95 -21.16
N LYS A 373 25.18 10.15 -21.42
CA LYS A 373 25.06 8.79 -21.95
C LYS A 373 24.40 7.85 -20.95
N PHE A 374 24.80 7.86 -19.69
CA PHE A 374 24.17 7.07 -18.62
C PHE A 374 22.69 7.44 -18.45
N VAL A 375 22.38 8.73 -18.54
CA VAL A 375 21.03 9.29 -18.46
C VAL A 375 20.19 8.96 -19.70
N ALA A 376 20.79 9.04 -20.89
CA ALA A 376 20.12 8.78 -22.16
C ALA A 376 19.91 7.29 -22.37
N CYS A 377 20.96 6.48 -22.18
CA CYS A 377 21.04 5.07 -22.56
C CYS A 377 20.17 4.09 -21.75
N GLY A 378 19.58 4.55 -20.64
CA GLY A 378 18.68 3.74 -19.80
C GLY A 378 19.17 2.30 -19.56
N TYR A 379 18.22 1.38 -19.41
CA TYR A 379 18.44 -0.07 -19.58
C TYR A 379 18.12 -0.44 -21.05
N GLY A 380 18.86 -1.37 -21.67
CA GLY A 380 18.41 -2.20 -22.82
C GLY A 380 18.78 -1.79 -24.27
N ASP A 381 20.04 -1.95 -24.67
CA ASP A 381 20.44 -1.93 -26.10
C ASP A 381 21.76 -2.70 -26.28
N ASP A 382 21.74 -3.74 -27.11
CA ASP A 382 22.69 -4.86 -27.03
C ASP A 382 24.10 -4.51 -27.54
N ASP A 383 24.24 -3.49 -28.39
CA ASP A 383 25.55 -3.13 -28.98
C ASP A 383 26.43 -2.22 -28.08
N GLU A 384 25.91 -1.73 -26.94
CA GLU A 384 26.66 -0.90 -25.97
C GLU A 384 26.97 -1.60 -24.63
N GLU A 385 26.70 -2.89 -24.52
CA GLU A 385 26.81 -3.69 -23.29
C GLU A 385 28.19 -3.59 -22.62
N ASN A 386 29.27 -3.63 -23.41
CA ASN A 386 30.65 -3.47 -22.91
C ASN A 386 30.93 -2.10 -22.26
N ALA A 387 30.39 -1.01 -22.83
CA ALA A 387 30.56 0.33 -22.27
C ALA A 387 29.71 0.53 -21.00
N ARG A 388 28.54 -0.11 -20.95
CA ARG A 388 27.65 -0.12 -19.79
C ARG A 388 28.24 -0.88 -18.62
N ASN A 389 28.76 -2.07 -18.85
CA ASN A 389 29.39 -2.89 -17.82
C ASN A 389 30.58 -2.16 -17.22
N SER A 390 31.39 -1.45 -18.03
CA SER A 390 32.48 -0.63 -17.50
C SER A 390 32.01 0.47 -16.54
N THR A 391 30.96 1.23 -16.88
CA THR A 391 30.49 2.34 -16.04
C THR A 391 29.78 1.85 -14.78
N ARG A 392 28.98 0.80 -14.90
CA ARG A 392 28.27 0.15 -13.78
C ARG A 392 29.24 -0.45 -12.79
N THR A 393 30.22 -1.20 -13.28
CA THR A 393 31.28 -1.79 -12.45
C THR A 393 32.11 -0.72 -11.77
N LYS A 394 32.42 0.40 -12.44
CA LYS A 394 33.09 1.55 -11.80
C LYS A 394 32.26 2.17 -10.67
N LEU A 395 30.97 2.40 -10.88
CA LEU A 395 30.08 2.93 -9.84
C LEU A 395 29.95 1.97 -8.65
N LYS A 396 29.77 0.67 -8.91
CA LYS A 396 29.73 -0.38 -7.89
C LYS A 396 31.04 -0.45 -7.11
N GLN A 397 32.19 -0.47 -7.79
CA GLN A 397 33.51 -0.44 -7.17
C GLN A 397 33.73 0.83 -6.33
N GLN A 398 33.31 2.00 -6.83
CA GLN A 398 33.41 3.24 -6.08
C GLN A 398 32.59 3.18 -4.80
N ARG A 399 31.35 2.68 -4.85
CA ARG A 399 30.48 2.53 -3.67
C ARG A 399 31.03 1.52 -2.67
N ASN A 400 31.53 0.39 -3.15
CA ASN A 400 32.16 -0.61 -2.28
C ASN A 400 33.40 -0.06 -1.57
N GLY A 401 34.07 0.96 -2.12
CA GLY A 401 35.17 1.66 -1.48
C GLY A 401 34.74 2.67 -0.41
N GLU A 402 33.48 3.09 -0.39
CA GLU A 402 32.93 4.12 0.51
C GLU A 402 32.48 3.50 1.85
N LYS A 403 33.43 3.32 2.76
CA LYS A 403 33.14 2.74 4.10
C LYS A 403 32.37 3.70 5.01
N GLU A 404 32.66 4.99 4.93
CA GLU A 404 32.05 6.01 5.80
C GLU A 404 31.19 6.99 4.98
N LYS A 405 29.96 7.20 5.43
CA LYS A 405 29.02 8.15 4.83
C LYS A 405 29.40 9.58 5.25
N SER A 406 29.78 10.40 4.28
CA SER A 406 30.16 11.82 4.50
C SER A 406 29.19 12.81 3.88
N TRP A 407 28.09 12.32 3.30
CA TRP A 407 27.06 13.12 2.63
C TRP A 407 25.72 13.02 3.37
N LYS A 408 24.84 13.99 3.10
CA LYS A 408 23.45 13.96 3.55
C LYS A 408 22.60 13.15 2.58
N ASP A 409 21.58 12.49 3.09
CA ASP A 409 20.59 11.83 2.24
C ASP A 409 19.74 12.87 1.51
N ARG A 410 19.22 12.53 0.34
CA ARG A 410 18.37 13.43 -0.45
C ARG A 410 16.95 12.90 -0.47
N MET A 411 16.03 13.68 0.08
CA MET A 411 14.61 13.37 0.05
C MET A 411 13.95 14.06 -1.14
N TYR A 412 13.08 13.33 -1.83
CA TYR A 412 12.20 13.83 -2.87
C TYR A 412 10.76 13.48 -2.51
N VAL A 413 9.88 14.46 -2.37
CA VAL A 413 8.43 14.23 -2.22
C VAL A 413 7.76 14.53 -3.54
N VAL A 414 7.05 13.55 -4.09
CA VAL A 414 6.73 13.48 -5.52
C VAL A 414 5.27 13.11 -5.74
N GLN A 415 4.67 13.73 -6.76
CA GLN A 415 3.40 13.31 -7.34
C GLN A 415 3.56 12.95 -8.82
N SER A 416 2.88 11.87 -9.21
CA SER A 416 2.79 11.50 -10.62
C SER A 416 2.03 12.55 -11.42
N LYS A 417 2.48 12.80 -12.65
CA LYS A 417 1.72 13.63 -13.61
C LYS A 417 0.42 12.95 -14.06
N HIS A 418 0.34 11.63 -13.94
CA HIS A 418 -0.81 10.85 -14.38
C HIS A 418 -1.85 10.76 -13.27
N ALA A 419 -3.07 11.21 -13.55
CA ALA A 419 -4.16 11.25 -12.57
C ALA A 419 -4.41 9.88 -11.92
N GLN A 420 -4.41 8.81 -12.71
CA GLN A 420 -4.62 7.43 -12.25
C GLN A 420 -3.58 6.91 -11.24
N TYR A 421 -2.42 7.56 -11.13
CA TYR A 421 -1.35 7.18 -10.20
C TYR A 421 -1.13 8.22 -9.08
N ARG A 422 -1.81 9.37 -9.14
CA ARG A 422 -1.71 10.44 -8.13
C ARG A 422 -2.97 10.55 -7.27
N GLN A 423 -4.12 10.13 -7.79
CA GLN A 423 -5.42 10.19 -7.11
C GLN A 423 -5.92 8.78 -6.84
N LEU A 424 -6.26 8.52 -5.58
CA LEU A 424 -7.01 7.34 -5.18
C LEU A 424 -8.43 7.43 -5.73
N PRO A 425 -9.04 6.31 -6.15
CA PRO A 425 -10.44 6.29 -6.53
C PRO A 425 -11.33 6.76 -5.36
N ALA A 426 -12.43 7.46 -5.67
CA ALA A 426 -13.38 7.93 -4.65
C ALA A 426 -13.93 6.79 -3.78
N ARG A 427 -14.14 5.61 -4.39
CA ARG A 427 -14.40 4.35 -3.68
C ARG A 427 -13.09 3.60 -3.52
N PHE A 428 -12.26 4.06 -2.60
CA PHE A 428 -10.94 3.46 -2.35
C PHE A 428 -11.10 1.99 -1.91
N ARG A 429 -10.22 1.14 -2.44
CA ARG A 429 -10.11 -0.28 -2.09
C ARG A 429 -8.63 -0.63 -2.03
N ASP A 430 -8.24 -1.50 -1.10
CA ASP A 430 -6.85 -1.95 -0.91
C ASP A 430 -6.16 -2.34 -2.23
N PHE A 431 -6.85 -3.06 -3.11
CA PHE A 431 -6.29 -3.51 -4.39
C PHE A 431 -5.86 -2.37 -5.32
N SER A 432 -6.53 -1.21 -5.24
CA SER A 432 -6.13 -0.02 -5.99
C SER A 432 -4.77 0.48 -5.52
N ALA A 433 -4.51 0.46 -4.21
CA ALA A 433 -3.22 0.86 -3.67
C ALA A 433 -2.10 -0.09 -4.09
N PHE A 434 -2.32 -1.41 -4.01
CA PHE A 434 -1.38 -2.40 -4.52
C PHE A 434 -1.08 -2.21 -6.01
N PHE A 435 -2.13 -2.01 -6.81
CA PHE A 435 -2.00 -1.74 -8.24
C PHE A 435 -1.12 -0.51 -8.49
N MET A 436 -1.42 0.62 -7.84
CA MET A 436 -0.69 1.87 -8.02
C MET A 436 0.79 1.73 -7.64
N SER A 437 1.11 1.11 -6.50
CA SER A 437 2.49 0.81 -6.10
C SER A 437 3.21 -0.08 -7.12
N SER A 438 2.51 -1.09 -7.66
CA SER A 438 3.07 -2.06 -8.59
C SER A 438 3.29 -1.56 -10.01
N GLU A 439 2.67 -0.44 -10.39
CA GLU A 439 2.68 0.05 -11.78
C GLU A 439 3.37 1.39 -11.96
N CYS A 440 3.49 2.20 -10.89
CA CYS A 440 4.05 3.54 -11.01
C CYS A 440 4.73 3.98 -9.71
N LEU A 441 5.99 3.59 -9.57
CA LEU A 441 6.88 4.06 -8.51
C LEU A 441 8.07 4.85 -9.07
N LEU A 442 8.66 4.49 -10.22
CA LEU A 442 9.73 5.26 -10.86
C LEU A 442 9.37 5.59 -12.31
N PRO A 443 9.48 6.86 -12.76
CA PRO A 443 9.30 7.18 -14.17
C PRO A 443 10.41 6.62 -15.05
N GLN A 444 10.02 6.21 -16.26
CA GLN A 444 10.94 5.70 -17.28
C GLN A 444 11.64 6.84 -18.04
N VAL A 445 12.92 6.67 -18.38
CA VAL A 445 13.55 7.51 -19.40
C VAL A 445 13.08 7.10 -20.80
N LYS A 446 13.28 7.96 -21.80
CA LYS A 446 12.77 7.76 -23.17
C LYS A 446 13.13 6.40 -23.78
N GLN A 447 14.33 5.90 -23.51
CA GLN A 447 14.76 4.62 -24.07
C GLN A 447 14.07 3.43 -23.43
N GLU A 448 13.88 3.44 -22.11
CA GLU A 448 13.12 2.40 -21.40
C GLU A 448 11.66 2.36 -21.87
N GLN A 449 11.09 3.50 -22.26
CA GLN A 449 9.74 3.56 -22.85
C GLN A 449 9.65 2.83 -24.20
N ALA A 450 10.77 2.68 -24.92
CA ALA A 450 10.81 1.93 -26.18
C ALA A 450 10.79 0.40 -25.95
N GLN A 451 11.34 -0.07 -24.83
CA GLN A 451 11.42 -1.50 -24.51
C GLN A 451 10.29 -1.97 -23.60
N ARG A 452 9.78 -1.09 -22.75
CA ARG A 452 8.80 -1.41 -21.71
C ARG A 452 7.60 -0.50 -21.82
N SER A 453 6.42 -1.11 -21.83
CA SER A 453 5.14 -0.42 -21.92
C SER A 453 4.68 0.26 -20.62
N LYS A 454 5.36 0.00 -19.49
CA LYS A 454 4.94 0.44 -18.16
C LYS A 454 6.09 1.00 -17.33
N PRO A 455 5.83 2.02 -16.48
CA PRO A 455 6.79 2.49 -15.48
C PRO A 455 7.26 1.39 -14.53
N PHE A 456 8.35 1.63 -13.81
CA PHE A 456 8.76 0.69 -12.76
C PHE A 456 7.84 0.84 -11.55
N GLY A 457 7.45 -0.27 -10.95
CA GLY A 457 6.71 -0.33 -9.71
C GLY A 457 7.45 -1.10 -8.63
N CYS A 458 6.77 -1.37 -7.53
CA CYS A 458 7.30 -2.07 -6.36
C CYS A 458 7.52 -3.59 -6.58
N LYS A 459 7.41 -4.07 -7.81
CA LYS A 459 7.71 -5.46 -8.20
C LYS A 459 8.96 -5.59 -9.03
N ASP A 460 9.48 -4.46 -9.53
CA ASP A 460 10.73 -4.44 -10.26
C ASP A 460 11.90 -4.55 -9.27
N LEU A 461 12.79 -5.51 -9.52
CA LEU A 461 13.89 -5.82 -8.60
C LEU A 461 14.88 -4.65 -8.47
N LEU A 462 15.07 -3.91 -9.56
CA LEU A 462 15.98 -2.74 -9.66
C LEU A 462 17.38 -3.00 -9.08
N GLY A 463 17.93 -4.19 -9.33
CA GLY A 463 19.26 -4.59 -8.82
C GLY A 463 19.32 -4.72 -7.30
N GLY A 464 18.18 -4.87 -6.62
CA GLY A 464 18.05 -4.95 -5.16
C GLY A 464 17.97 -3.60 -4.45
N TYR A 465 17.99 -2.47 -5.18
CA TYR A 465 17.84 -1.12 -4.61
C TYR A 465 16.38 -0.77 -4.28
N GLN A 466 15.45 -1.71 -4.45
CA GLN A 466 14.02 -1.53 -4.24
C GLN A 466 13.63 -1.88 -2.80
N TYR A 467 13.68 -0.88 -1.89
CA TYR A 467 13.24 -1.02 -0.50
C TYR A 467 12.11 -0.03 -0.21
N VAL A 468 10.87 -0.49 -0.29
CA VAL A 468 9.69 0.39 -0.30
C VAL A 468 8.76 0.05 0.86
N LEU A 469 8.29 1.08 1.55
CA LEU A 469 7.25 1.01 2.57
C LEU A 469 6.04 1.76 2.05
N SER A 470 4.92 1.07 1.83
CA SER A 470 3.66 1.69 1.40
C SER A 470 2.70 1.75 2.57
N TRP A 471 2.42 2.96 3.05
CA TRP A 471 1.30 3.20 3.96
C TRP A 471 0.02 3.39 3.16
N GLN A 472 -0.97 2.54 3.44
CA GLN A 472 -2.33 2.64 2.94
C GLN A 472 -3.20 3.10 4.11
N ILE A 473 -3.67 4.34 4.04
CA ILE A 473 -4.37 5.01 5.14
C ILE A 473 -5.81 5.23 4.69
N GLU A 474 -6.74 4.47 5.27
CA GLU A 474 -8.16 4.61 4.97
C GLU A 474 -8.81 5.67 5.87
N ASP A 475 -8.48 5.62 7.15
CA ASP A 475 -8.92 6.57 8.18
C ASP A 475 -7.86 6.69 9.29
N GLU A 476 -8.17 7.45 10.35
CA GLU A 476 -7.22 7.71 11.45
C GLU A 476 -6.85 6.47 12.28
N GLN A 477 -7.69 5.44 12.25
CA GLN A 477 -7.57 4.17 12.98
C GLN A 477 -7.26 2.98 12.07
N LEU A 478 -7.29 3.17 10.75
CA LEU A 478 -7.03 2.14 9.74
C LEU A 478 -5.80 2.50 8.89
N ILE A 479 -4.63 2.20 9.43
CA ILE A 479 -3.32 2.44 8.82
C ILE A 479 -2.63 1.08 8.59
N LYS A 480 -2.49 0.71 7.32
CA LYS A 480 -1.78 -0.51 6.91
C LYS A 480 -0.41 -0.11 6.36
N CYS A 481 0.65 -0.82 6.73
CA CYS A 481 1.97 -0.65 6.16
C CYS A 481 2.39 -1.93 5.44
N TYR A 482 2.80 -1.81 4.18
CA TYR A 482 3.31 -2.93 3.39
C TYR A 482 4.78 -2.69 3.07
N TRP A 483 5.60 -3.70 3.29
CA TRP A 483 7.01 -3.67 2.95
C TRP A 483 7.23 -4.44 1.66
N TYR A 484 7.69 -3.73 0.64
CA TYR A 484 8.16 -4.32 -0.60
C TYR A 484 9.68 -4.34 -0.61
N PHE A 485 10.22 -5.52 -0.83
CA PHE A 485 11.64 -5.74 -0.98
C PHE A 485 11.83 -6.85 -2.00
N ASN A 486 12.78 -6.67 -2.91
CA ASN A 486 13.14 -7.72 -3.86
C ASN A 486 11.95 -8.21 -4.71
N GLY A 487 11.10 -7.27 -5.14
CA GLY A 487 9.90 -7.53 -5.93
C GLY A 487 8.76 -8.26 -5.18
N GLN A 488 8.96 -8.53 -3.89
CA GLN A 488 8.02 -9.24 -3.03
C GLN A 488 7.37 -8.29 -2.04
N VAL A 489 6.30 -8.73 -1.37
CA VAL A 489 5.61 -7.92 -0.37
C VAL A 489 5.17 -8.72 0.85
N THR A 490 5.15 -8.06 1.99
CA THR A 490 4.41 -8.50 3.18
C THR A 490 3.77 -7.29 3.86
N ARG A 491 2.68 -7.52 4.59
CA ARG A 491 2.24 -6.54 5.59
C ARG A 491 3.29 -6.47 6.69
N LEU A 492 3.70 -5.25 7.02
CA LEU A 492 4.76 -4.98 7.99
C LEU A 492 4.14 -4.42 9.27
N PHE A 493 4.38 -5.09 10.39
CA PHE A 493 4.11 -4.59 11.72
C PHE A 493 5.39 -4.02 12.34
N ALA A 494 5.27 -3.09 13.29
CA ALA A 494 6.46 -2.45 13.88
C ALA A 494 7.42 -3.49 14.51
N GLY A 495 6.90 -4.56 15.11
CA GLY A 495 7.72 -5.65 15.66
C GLY A 495 8.49 -6.46 14.60
N ASP A 496 8.03 -6.45 13.35
CA ASP A 496 8.74 -7.13 12.26
C ASP A 496 10.07 -6.44 11.92
N VAL A 497 10.19 -5.13 12.14
CA VAL A 497 11.45 -4.39 11.95
C VAL A 497 12.57 -4.99 12.80
N LEU A 498 12.25 -5.51 13.99
CA LEU A 498 13.24 -6.09 14.91
C LEU A 498 13.73 -7.46 14.47
N SER A 499 12.93 -8.20 13.72
CA SER A 499 13.11 -9.63 13.51
C SER A 499 13.32 -10.01 12.05
N LEU A 500 12.66 -9.33 11.13
CA LEU A 500 12.77 -9.54 9.69
C LEU A 500 13.89 -8.72 9.06
N TRP A 501 13.95 -7.41 9.34
CA TRP A 501 14.89 -6.53 8.66
C TRP A 501 16.36 -6.92 8.85
N PRO A 502 16.85 -7.34 10.04
CA PRO A 502 18.22 -7.83 10.17
C PRO A 502 18.63 -8.88 9.13
N LYS A 503 17.69 -9.71 8.67
CA LYS A 503 17.95 -10.77 7.67
C LYS A 503 18.10 -10.24 6.24
N SER A 504 17.71 -9.00 5.99
CA SER A 504 17.80 -8.34 4.68
C SER A 504 19.02 -7.43 4.55
N PHE A 505 19.88 -7.35 5.57
CA PHE A 505 21.05 -6.49 5.61
C PHE A 505 22.34 -7.31 5.67
N THR A 506 23.44 -6.74 5.17
CA THR A 506 24.77 -7.33 5.25
C THR A 506 25.34 -7.20 6.66
N GLY A 507 26.10 -8.22 7.09
CA GLY A 507 26.59 -8.31 8.46
C GLY A 507 25.44 -8.53 9.44
N ALA A 508 25.65 -9.33 10.49
CA ALA A 508 24.63 -9.57 11.51
C ALA A 508 24.34 -8.29 12.32
N GLN A 509 23.64 -7.34 11.72
CA GLN A 509 23.28 -6.06 12.31
C GLN A 509 22.09 -6.23 13.23
N GLU A 510 22.12 -5.51 14.35
CA GLU A 510 21.02 -5.50 15.30
C GLU A 510 20.46 -4.08 15.43
N ILE A 511 19.15 -4.01 15.66
CA ILE A 511 18.49 -2.76 16.04
C ILE A 511 18.92 -2.40 17.46
N ASN A 512 19.36 -1.17 17.65
CA ASN A 512 19.79 -0.71 18.97
C ASN A 512 18.65 -0.76 20.00
N ALA A 513 18.99 -0.90 21.27
CA ALA A 513 18.00 -1.13 22.33
C ALA A 513 16.95 -0.01 22.46
N ASN A 514 17.35 1.26 22.26
CA ASN A 514 16.42 2.39 22.34
C ASN A 514 15.37 2.36 21.22
N LYS A 515 15.80 2.09 19.98
CA LYS A 515 14.91 1.90 18.83
C LYS A 515 14.04 0.68 19.00
N ALA A 516 14.60 -0.40 19.53
CA ALA A 516 13.87 -1.62 19.80
C ALA A 516 12.70 -1.37 20.75
N GLU A 517 12.89 -0.53 21.77
CA GLU A 517 11.81 -0.15 22.68
C GLU A 517 10.74 0.72 22.01
N ILE A 518 11.14 1.71 21.20
CA ILE A 518 10.19 2.53 20.43
C ILE A 518 9.33 1.64 19.51
N LEU A 519 9.96 0.71 18.79
CA LEU A 519 9.26 -0.21 17.88
C LEU A 519 8.33 -1.17 18.61
N LYS A 520 8.69 -1.63 19.82
CA LYS A 520 7.81 -2.41 20.68
C LYS A 520 6.59 -1.60 21.13
N GLU A 521 6.76 -0.35 21.55
CA GLU A 521 5.63 0.50 21.91
C GLU A 521 4.73 0.78 20.70
N MET A 522 5.31 1.02 19.52
CA MET A 522 4.54 1.15 18.28
C MET A 522 3.76 -0.13 17.95
N SER A 523 4.31 -1.31 18.24
CA SER A 523 3.62 -2.60 17.97
C SER A 523 2.41 -2.84 18.86
N LYS A 524 2.31 -2.17 20.02
CA LYS A 524 1.14 -2.23 20.89
C LYS A 524 -0.03 -1.39 20.36
N GLN A 525 0.24 -0.47 19.44
CA GLN A 525 -0.78 0.39 18.86
C GLN A 525 -1.39 -0.33 17.64
N SER A 526 -2.60 -0.85 17.83
CA SER A 526 -3.35 -1.47 16.74
C SER A 526 -4.04 -0.39 15.89
N PHE A 527 -3.49 -0.16 14.70
CA PHE A 527 -4.10 0.71 13.67
C PHE A 527 -4.92 -0.09 12.65
N ASP A 528 -5.41 -1.27 13.02
CA ASP A 528 -6.36 -2.07 12.24
C ASP A 528 -7.01 -3.09 13.18
N ALA A 529 -7.79 -2.59 14.15
CA ALA A 529 -8.43 -3.41 15.16
C ALA A 529 -9.37 -4.48 14.56
N GLN A 530 -9.93 -4.22 13.38
CA GLN A 530 -10.77 -5.19 12.66
C GLN A 530 -9.94 -6.36 12.14
N PHE A 531 -8.79 -6.12 11.50
CA PHE A 531 -7.88 -7.19 11.10
C PHE A 531 -7.33 -7.95 12.32
N GLU A 532 -6.99 -7.26 13.40
CA GLU A 532 -6.53 -7.93 14.63
C GLU A 532 -7.61 -8.86 15.17
N ASN A 533 -8.86 -8.40 15.25
CA ASN A 533 -9.98 -9.24 15.66
C ASN A 533 -10.19 -10.42 14.70
N TRP A 534 -10.17 -10.18 13.39
CA TRP A 534 -10.21 -11.25 12.38
C TRP A 534 -9.11 -12.28 12.61
N TYR A 535 -7.85 -11.83 12.73
CA TYR A 535 -6.68 -12.69 12.91
C TYR A 535 -6.80 -13.52 14.18
N ASN A 536 -7.18 -12.90 15.30
CA ASN A 536 -7.32 -13.59 16.58
C ASN A 536 -8.40 -14.68 16.54
N GLN A 537 -9.55 -14.41 15.90
CA GLN A 537 -10.63 -15.39 15.76
C GLN A 537 -10.28 -16.54 14.81
N THR A 538 -9.56 -16.25 13.73
CA THR A 538 -9.34 -17.21 12.65
C THR A 538 -8.06 -18.03 12.82
N THR A 539 -7.12 -17.59 13.66
CA THR A 539 -5.86 -18.30 13.95
C THR A 539 -5.84 -18.97 15.32
N ALA A 540 -6.74 -18.58 16.24
CA ALA A 540 -6.66 -18.90 17.67
C ALA A 540 -5.33 -18.49 18.34
N LYS A 541 -4.55 -17.60 17.69
CA LYS A 541 -3.31 -17.01 18.20
C LYS A 541 -3.50 -15.50 18.30
N LYS A 542 -2.81 -14.85 19.23
CA LYS A 542 -2.74 -13.39 19.25
C LYS A 542 -1.84 -12.89 18.13
N LEU A 543 -2.19 -11.78 17.51
CA LEU A 543 -1.36 -11.12 16.50
C LEU A 543 -0.03 -10.61 17.10
N PHE A 544 -0.06 -10.16 18.36
CA PHE A 544 1.08 -9.63 19.12
C PHE A 544 1.31 -10.37 20.44
#